data_AF-X1L0Z5-F1
#
_entry.id   AF-X1L0Z5-F1
#
_cell.length_a   1.000
_cell.length_b   1.000
_cell.length_c   1.000
_cell.angle_alpha   90.00
_cell.angle_beta   90.00
_cell.angle_gamma   90.00
#
_symmetry.space_group_name_H-M   'P 1'
#
loop_
_entity.id
_entity.type
_entity.pdbx_description
1 polymer ?
#
loop_
_entity_poly.entity_id
_entity_poly.type
_entity_poly.pdbx_seq_one_letter_code
_entity_poly.pdbx_strand_id
1 'polypeptide(L)'
;LARVLPEDNREVWALSEGESFDKKEVVLRIKAPYQSYGTYETVYLGILAHCSGWATAARECVDAAQGIPVISFGARHVHPSVVGIMEYSAIVGGCSGCASTVGAKLAGMKPIGTIPHALIIILDSTAKATFAFDKHMPPEVPRIALVDTFEDEVRESVAVAKAMQGKLQGVRLDTPSERGRVTADLVKEVRAWLDLEGFKEVKIVASGGFNPERIRHFISQRAPVDIFAVGSYISDAAPIDFTA
;
A
#
# COMPACT_ATOMS: atom_id res chain seq x y z
N LEU A 1 -21.68 -2.82 -17.22
CA LEU A 1 -22.73 -3.64 -17.86
C LEU A 1 -24.14 -3.11 -17.62
N ALA A 2 -24.56 -2.83 -16.38
CA ALA A 2 -25.91 -2.28 -16.10
C ALA A 2 -26.25 -0.97 -16.86
N ARG A 3 -25.24 -0.14 -17.17
CA ARG A 3 -25.40 1.13 -17.91
C ARG A 3 -25.47 0.98 -19.44
N VAL A 4 -25.05 -0.15 -19.99
CA VAL A 4 -24.84 -0.32 -21.45
C VAL A 4 -25.68 -1.44 -22.05
N LEU A 5 -26.07 -2.44 -21.25
CA LEU A 5 -26.92 -3.53 -21.72
C LEU A 5 -28.39 -3.09 -21.76
N PRO A 6 -29.20 -3.58 -22.72
CA PRO A 6 -30.64 -3.30 -22.79
C PRO A 6 -31.34 -3.71 -21.49
N GLU A 7 -32.33 -2.95 -21.03
CA GLU A 7 -33.06 -3.28 -19.79
C GLU A 7 -33.84 -4.59 -19.92
N ASP A 8 -34.48 -4.79 -21.08
CA ASP A 8 -35.18 -6.01 -21.44
C ASP A 8 -34.23 -6.96 -22.18
N ASN A 9 -34.26 -8.25 -21.84
CA ASN A 9 -33.45 -9.31 -22.49
C ASN A 9 -31.93 -9.25 -22.23
N ARG A 10 -31.54 -9.08 -20.96
CA ARG A 10 -30.15 -9.29 -20.49
C ARG A 10 -30.10 -10.22 -19.27
N GLU A 11 -29.08 -11.06 -19.22
CA GLU A 11 -28.67 -11.78 -18.02
C GLU A 11 -27.16 -11.64 -17.86
N VAL A 12 -26.70 -11.29 -16.66
CA VAL A 12 -25.28 -11.12 -16.32
C VAL A 12 -24.99 -11.84 -15.03
N TRP A 13 -23.99 -12.71 -15.05
CA TRP A 13 -23.45 -13.38 -13.87
C TRP A 13 -21.97 -13.03 -13.77
N ALA A 14 -21.51 -12.73 -12.57
CA ALA A 14 -20.10 -12.49 -12.31
C ALA A 14 -19.77 -13.00 -10.91
N LEU A 15 -18.49 -13.30 -10.68
CA LEU A 15 -17.97 -13.43 -9.33
C LEU A 15 -18.10 -12.10 -8.58
N SER A 16 -18.22 -12.19 -7.26
CA SER A 16 -18.16 -11.01 -6.40
C SER A 16 -16.74 -10.45 -6.43
N GLU A 17 -16.63 -9.14 -6.28
CA GLU A 17 -15.33 -8.49 -6.25
C GLU A 17 -14.48 -9.01 -5.08
N GLY A 18 -13.23 -9.38 -5.36
CA GLY A 18 -12.31 -9.96 -4.38
C GLY A 18 -12.42 -11.48 -4.18
N GLU A 19 -13.35 -12.17 -4.86
CA GLU A 19 -13.36 -13.63 -4.89
C GLU A 19 -12.16 -14.18 -5.68
N SER A 20 -11.56 -15.25 -5.16
CA SER A 20 -10.53 -16.01 -5.86
C SER A 20 -11.13 -16.84 -6.99
N PHE A 21 -10.37 -17.05 -8.06
CA PHE A 21 -10.73 -17.94 -9.16
C PHE A 21 -9.49 -18.66 -9.68
N ASP A 22 -9.70 -19.83 -10.26
CA ASP A 22 -8.67 -20.64 -10.88
C ASP A 22 -8.63 -20.47 -12.40
N LYS A 23 -7.53 -20.91 -13.01
CA LYS A 23 -7.38 -20.92 -14.47
C LYS A 23 -8.50 -21.74 -15.11
N LYS A 24 -9.14 -21.16 -16.14
CA LYS A 24 -10.27 -21.72 -16.90
C LYS A 24 -11.64 -21.64 -16.21
N GLU A 25 -11.73 -21.01 -15.03
CA GLU A 25 -13.03 -20.68 -14.45
C GLU A 25 -13.65 -19.46 -15.14
N VAL A 26 -14.98 -19.42 -15.16
CA VAL A 26 -15.73 -18.33 -15.79
C VAL A 26 -16.01 -17.25 -14.74
N VAL A 27 -15.34 -16.10 -14.86
CA VAL A 27 -15.50 -14.98 -13.92
C VAL A 27 -16.65 -14.03 -14.27
N LEU A 28 -17.05 -14.01 -15.55
CA LEU A 28 -18.10 -13.16 -16.09
C LEU A 28 -18.82 -13.88 -17.23
N ARG A 29 -20.15 -13.89 -17.18
CA ARG A 29 -21.02 -14.42 -18.23
C ARG A 29 -22.07 -13.37 -18.59
N ILE A 30 -22.20 -13.09 -19.89
CA ILE A 30 -23.18 -12.15 -20.43
C ILE A 30 -24.06 -12.89 -21.43
N LYS A 31 -25.38 -12.76 -21.29
CA LYS A 31 -26.37 -13.23 -22.26
C LYS A 31 -27.27 -12.06 -22.64
N ALA A 32 -27.11 -11.58 -23.86
CA ALA A 32 -27.83 -10.45 -24.46
C ALA A 32 -27.64 -10.48 -25.99
N PRO A 33 -28.36 -9.66 -26.78
CA PRO A 33 -28.04 -9.48 -28.20
C PRO A 33 -26.58 -9.03 -28.38
N TYR A 34 -25.80 -9.73 -29.20
CA TYR A 34 -24.34 -9.49 -29.32
C TYR A 34 -23.97 -8.03 -29.59
N GLN A 35 -24.73 -7.34 -30.44
CA GLN A 35 -24.52 -5.93 -30.78
C GLN A 35 -24.58 -4.99 -29.57
N SER A 36 -25.22 -5.41 -28.47
CA SER A 36 -25.33 -4.58 -27.27
C SER A 36 -24.10 -4.62 -26.35
N TYR A 37 -23.18 -5.58 -26.55
CA TYR A 37 -22.01 -5.71 -25.68
C TYR A 37 -20.69 -6.08 -26.38
N GLY A 38 -20.73 -6.66 -27.59
CA GLY A 38 -19.54 -7.08 -28.31
C GLY A 38 -18.54 -5.95 -28.59
N THR A 39 -19.02 -4.72 -28.80
CA THR A 39 -18.15 -3.54 -28.96
C THR A 39 -17.40 -3.14 -27.70
N TYR A 40 -17.79 -3.66 -26.53
CA TYR A 40 -17.16 -3.38 -25.24
C TYR A 40 -16.17 -4.46 -24.80
N GLU A 41 -15.88 -5.45 -25.65
CA GLU A 41 -14.96 -6.54 -25.32
C GLU A 41 -13.61 -6.08 -24.81
N THR A 42 -12.96 -5.19 -25.56
CA THR A 42 -11.70 -4.58 -25.15
C THR A 42 -11.80 -3.91 -23.78
N VAL A 43 -12.94 -3.31 -23.44
CA VAL A 43 -13.13 -2.58 -22.19
C VAL A 43 -13.28 -3.52 -21.01
N TYR A 44 -14.19 -4.50 -21.07
CA TYR A 44 -14.37 -5.39 -19.92
C TYR A 44 -13.19 -6.34 -19.73
N LEU A 45 -12.51 -6.77 -20.80
CA LEU A 45 -11.28 -7.55 -20.68
C LEU A 45 -10.16 -6.72 -20.04
N GLY A 46 -9.95 -5.48 -20.50
CA GLY A 46 -8.92 -4.60 -19.93
C GLY A 46 -9.15 -4.28 -18.44
N ILE A 47 -10.42 -4.10 -18.04
CA ILE A 47 -10.78 -3.91 -16.62
C ILE A 47 -10.45 -5.17 -15.82
N LEU A 48 -10.94 -6.34 -16.24
CA LEU A 48 -10.73 -7.60 -15.52
C LEU A 48 -9.23 -7.92 -15.42
N ALA A 49 -8.49 -7.75 -16.52
CA ALA A 49 -7.08 -8.11 -16.62
C ALA A 49 -6.20 -7.36 -15.62
N HIS A 50 -6.21 -6.03 -15.63
CA HIS A 50 -5.37 -5.24 -14.74
C HIS A 50 -5.86 -5.23 -13.30
N CYS A 51 -7.17 -5.10 -13.07
CA CYS A 51 -7.71 -5.06 -11.70
C CYS A 51 -7.43 -6.38 -10.96
N SER A 52 -7.59 -7.52 -11.64
CA SER A 52 -7.30 -8.83 -11.04
C SER A 52 -5.79 -9.03 -10.81
N GLY A 53 -4.92 -8.55 -11.71
CA GLY A 53 -3.47 -8.60 -11.51
C GLY A 53 -3.03 -7.81 -10.28
N TRP A 54 -3.49 -6.56 -10.16
CA TRP A 54 -3.19 -5.71 -8.99
C TRP A 54 -3.75 -6.26 -7.68
N ALA A 55 -5.00 -6.75 -7.69
CA ALA A 55 -5.61 -7.36 -6.51
C ALA A 55 -4.88 -8.64 -6.08
N THR A 56 -4.44 -9.46 -7.03
CA THR A 56 -3.68 -10.68 -6.76
C THR A 56 -2.32 -10.36 -6.14
N ALA A 57 -1.55 -9.43 -6.72
CA ALA A 57 -0.27 -9.01 -6.16
C ALA A 57 -0.40 -8.41 -4.75
N ALA A 58 -1.47 -7.65 -4.50
CA ALA A 58 -1.79 -7.15 -3.16
C ALA A 58 -2.09 -8.29 -2.18
N ARG A 59 -2.92 -9.27 -2.59
CA ARG A 59 -3.26 -10.45 -1.77
C ARG A 59 -2.01 -11.23 -1.37
N GLU A 60 -1.10 -11.47 -2.31
CA GLU A 60 0.16 -12.17 -2.02
C GLU A 60 1.01 -11.46 -0.96
N CYS A 61 1.04 -10.13 -0.97
CA CYS A 61 1.71 -9.34 0.07
C CYS A 61 1.00 -9.44 1.42
N VAL A 62 -0.32 -9.36 1.43
CA VAL A 62 -1.15 -9.45 2.65
C VAL A 62 -1.00 -10.83 3.30
N ASP A 63 -1.08 -11.89 2.51
CA ASP A 63 -0.92 -13.27 3.00
C ASP A 63 0.51 -13.49 3.52
N ALA A 64 1.52 -12.95 2.82
CA ALA A 64 2.90 -12.98 3.29
C ALA A 64 3.11 -12.25 4.62
N ALA A 65 2.33 -11.20 4.90
CA ALA A 65 2.45 -10.37 6.10
C ALA A 65 1.84 -11.00 7.36
N GLN A 66 1.13 -12.13 7.24
CA GLN A 66 0.59 -12.91 8.36
C GLN A 66 -0.17 -12.07 9.40
N GLY A 67 -1.03 -11.17 8.92
CA GLY A 67 -1.87 -10.30 9.76
C GLY A 67 -1.28 -8.92 10.06
N ILE A 68 -0.02 -8.66 9.71
CA ILE A 68 0.54 -7.31 9.75
C ILE A 68 -0.07 -6.48 8.60
N PRO A 69 -0.63 -5.28 8.88
CA PRO A 69 -1.23 -4.44 7.84
C PRO A 69 -0.28 -4.12 6.68
N VAL A 70 -0.83 -4.19 5.46
CA VAL A 70 -0.15 -3.78 4.22
C VAL A 70 -0.86 -2.57 3.63
N ILE A 71 -0.10 -1.53 3.28
CA ILE A 71 -0.61 -0.30 2.65
C ILE A 71 -0.07 -0.21 1.22
N SER A 72 -0.95 0.13 0.27
CA SER A 72 -0.56 0.34 -1.14
C SER A 72 -0.03 1.76 -1.38
N PHE A 73 1.23 1.86 -1.80
CA PHE A 73 1.96 3.08 -2.18
C PHE A 73 2.39 3.05 -3.66
N GLY A 74 1.60 2.38 -4.51
CA GLY A 74 1.92 2.12 -5.92
C GLY A 74 1.63 3.27 -6.89
N ALA A 75 0.91 4.31 -6.46
CA ALA A 75 0.33 5.34 -7.35
C ALA A 75 1.34 5.99 -8.32
N ARG A 76 2.59 6.16 -7.88
CA ARG A 76 3.65 6.84 -8.65
C ARG A 76 4.24 6.02 -9.82
N HIS A 77 3.93 4.73 -9.94
CA HIS A 77 4.50 3.88 -11.00
C HIS A 77 3.54 3.65 -12.18
N VAL A 78 2.29 4.12 -12.07
CA VAL A 78 1.27 3.96 -13.12
C VAL A 78 0.81 5.32 -13.64
N HIS A 79 0.16 5.32 -14.80
CA HIS A 79 -0.40 6.55 -15.37
C HIS A 79 -1.43 7.16 -14.40
N PRO A 80 -1.41 8.48 -14.14
CA PRO A 80 -2.30 9.13 -13.16
C PRO A 80 -3.78 8.82 -13.33
N SER A 81 -4.25 8.64 -14.58
CA SER A 81 -5.64 8.31 -14.89
C SER A 81 -6.12 6.95 -14.36
N VAL A 82 -5.21 6.03 -14.01
CA VAL A 82 -5.57 4.69 -13.50
C VAL A 82 -5.26 4.50 -12.02
N VAL A 83 -4.64 5.48 -11.36
CA VAL A 83 -4.23 5.41 -9.95
C VAL A 83 -5.38 5.02 -9.03
N GLY A 84 -6.56 5.63 -9.22
CA GLY A 84 -7.73 5.34 -8.39
C GLY A 84 -8.15 3.87 -8.45
N ILE A 85 -8.20 3.30 -9.65
CA ILE A 85 -8.59 1.90 -9.86
C ILE A 85 -7.49 0.94 -9.37
N MET A 86 -6.22 1.26 -9.59
CA MET A 86 -5.11 0.45 -9.11
C MET A 86 -5.09 0.33 -7.58
N GLU A 87 -5.21 1.45 -6.86
CA GLU A 87 -5.23 1.41 -5.41
C GLU A 87 -6.51 0.82 -4.84
N TYR A 88 -7.65 1.07 -5.49
CA TYR A 88 -8.90 0.38 -5.14
C TYR A 88 -8.75 -1.14 -5.28
N SER A 89 -8.16 -1.61 -6.39
CA SER A 89 -7.89 -3.05 -6.60
C SER A 89 -6.96 -3.61 -5.53
N ALA A 90 -5.96 -2.84 -5.09
CA ALA A 90 -5.07 -3.24 -3.99
C ALA A 90 -5.81 -3.39 -2.65
N ILE A 91 -6.78 -2.52 -2.36
CA ILE A 91 -7.64 -2.61 -1.18
C ILE A 91 -8.55 -3.84 -1.26
N VAL A 92 -9.16 -4.10 -2.43
CA VAL A 92 -9.93 -5.33 -2.69
C VAL A 92 -9.06 -6.57 -2.49
N GLY A 93 -7.79 -6.52 -2.90
CA GLY A 93 -6.78 -7.53 -2.65
C GLY A 93 -6.38 -7.69 -1.17
N GLY A 94 -6.88 -6.84 -0.28
CA GLY A 94 -6.70 -6.94 1.17
C GLY A 94 -5.76 -5.91 1.80
N CYS A 95 -5.22 -4.95 1.03
CA CYS A 95 -4.47 -3.85 1.62
C CYS A 95 -5.37 -3.05 2.59
N SER A 96 -4.84 -2.71 3.77
CA SER A 96 -5.58 -1.99 4.82
C SER A 96 -5.78 -0.50 4.51
N GLY A 97 -5.19 0.00 3.42
CA GLY A 97 -5.35 1.37 2.94
C GLY A 97 -4.41 1.68 1.78
N CYS A 98 -4.48 2.93 1.30
CA CYS A 98 -3.69 3.39 0.16
C CYS A 98 -3.30 4.88 0.28
N ALA A 99 -2.37 5.32 -0.56
CA ALA A 99 -1.85 6.69 -0.53
C ALA A 99 -2.72 7.73 -1.25
N SER A 100 -3.32 7.36 -2.38
CA SER A 100 -4.05 8.33 -3.20
C SER A 100 -5.42 8.66 -2.63
N THR A 101 -5.79 9.92 -2.76
CA THR A 101 -7.13 10.41 -2.39
C THR A 101 -8.23 9.79 -3.24
N VAL A 102 -7.97 9.51 -4.52
CA VAL A 102 -8.95 8.95 -5.45
C VAL A 102 -9.20 7.47 -5.16
N GLY A 103 -8.15 6.69 -4.93
CA GLY A 103 -8.28 5.27 -4.55
C GLY A 103 -9.00 5.11 -3.21
N ALA A 104 -8.59 5.90 -2.21
CA ALA A 104 -9.24 5.90 -0.90
C ALA A 104 -10.72 6.27 -1.00
N LYS A 105 -11.06 7.29 -1.82
CA LYS A 105 -12.45 7.68 -2.05
C LYS A 105 -13.28 6.57 -2.69
N LEU A 106 -12.73 5.85 -3.68
CA LEU A 106 -13.42 4.72 -4.32
C LEU A 106 -13.69 3.59 -3.32
N ALA A 107 -12.77 3.35 -2.39
CA ALA A 107 -12.91 2.34 -1.34
C ALA A 107 -13.73 2.81 -0.11
N GLY A 108 -14.20 4.07 -0.09
CA GLY A 108 -14.88 4.64 1.09
C GLY A 108 -13.97 4.80 2.31
N MET A 109 -12.66 4.93 2.10
CA MET A 109 -11.62 5.04 3.14
C MET A 109 -10.99 6.44 3.16
N LYS A 110 -10.27 6.75 4.25
CA LYS A 110 -9.37 7.90 4.30
C LYS A 110 -8.00 7.51 3.72
N PRO A 111 -7.35 8.35 2.90
CA PRO A 111 -6.01 8.07 2.40
C PRO A 111 -5.00 8.11 3.54
N ILE A 112 -3.94 7.31 3.43
CA ILE A 112 -2.87 7.20 4.42
C ILE A 112 -1.58 7.75 3.84
N GLY A 113 -0.89 8.59 4.60
CA GLY A 113 0.42 9.13 4.24
C GLY A 113 1.25 9.42 5.48
N THR A 114 2.55 9.63 5.27
CA THR A 114 3.49 10.03 6.32
C THR A 114 4.24 11.28 5.89
N ILE A 115 5.16 11.75 6.73
CA ILE A 115 6.06 12.85 6.39
C ILE A 115 6.98 12.42 5.22
N PRO A 116 7.11 13.22 4.14
CA PRO A 116 8.04 12.93 3.05
C PRO A 116 9.45 13.48 3.34
N HIS A 117 10.49 12.91 2.72
CA HIS A 117 11.86 13.41 2.81
C HIS A 117 11.97 14.90 2.49
N ALA A 118 11.20 15.39 1.50
CA ALA A 118 11.24 16.79 1.09
C ALA A 118 10.95 17.77 2.25
N LEU A 119 10.02 17.43 3.16
CA LEU A 119 9.72 18.30 4.31
C LEU A 119 10.90 18.34 5.29
N ILE A 120 11.53 17.18 5.53
CA ILE A 120 12.69 17.04 6.41
C ILE A 120 13.89 17.81 5.86
N ILE A 121 14.12 17.73 4.55
CA ILE A 121 15.20 18.45 3.86
C ILE A 121 14.98 19.96 3.95
N ILE A 122 13.76 20.44 3.67
CA ILE A 122 13.44 21.89 3.73
C ILE A 122 13.64 22.46 5.14
N LEU A 123 13.30 21.68 6.18
CA LEU A 123 13.39 22.12 7.57
C LEU A 123 14.72 21.72 8.25
N ASP A 124 15.59 21.03 7.52
CA ASP A 124 16.94 20.64 7.92
C ASP A 124 16.97 19.92 9.29
N SER A 125 15.94 19.12 9.57
CA SER A 125 15.83 18.30 10.79
C SER A 125 14.56 17.47 10.79
N THR A 126 14.71 16.16 11.02
CA THR A 126 13.58 15.24 11.19
C THR A 126 12.69 15.62 12.38
N ALA A 127 13.29 16.06 13.49
CA ALA A 127 12.53 16.56 14.63
C ALA A 127 11.74 17.84 14.30
N LYS A 128 12.37 18.85 13.69
CA LYS A 128 11.66 20.09 13.31
C LYS A 128 10.53 19.81 12.33
N ALA A 129 10.76 18.94 11.35
CA ALA A 129 9.73 18.53 10.39
C ALA A 129 8.56 17.80 11.06
N THR A 130 8.85 16.89 11.99
CA THR A 130 7.81 16.16 12.73
C THR A 130 7.01 17.08 13.65
N PHE A 131 7.65 18.06 14.30
CA PHE A 131 6.95 19.09 15.07
C PHE A 131 6.08 19.99 14.21
N ALA A 132 6.58 20.43 13.04
CA ALA A 132 5.80 21.22 12.11
C ALA A 132 4.57 20.43 11.63
N PHE A 133 4.74 19.15 11.31
CA PHE A 133 3.64 18.26 10.97
C PHE A 133 2.64 18.12 12.12
N ASP A 134 3.11 17.90 13.36
CA ASP A 134 2.25 17.82 14.54
C ASP A 134 1.42 19.08 14.77
N LYS A 135 2.03 20.26 14.55
CA LYS A 135 1.37 21.55 14.74
C LYS A 135 0.29 21.85 13.70
N HIS A 136 0.48 21.40 12.46
CA HIS A 136 -0.34 21.83 11.32
C HIS A 136 -1.34 20.77 10.83
N MET A 137 -1.14 19.49 11.14
CA MET A 137 -2.02 18.42 10.69
C MET A 137 -3.12 18.09 11.71
N PRO A 138 -4.33 17.70 11.26
CA PRO A 138 -5.40 17.26 12.15
C PRO A 138 -4.94 16.14 13.11
N PRO A 139 -5.39 16.14 14.38
CA PRO A 139 -4.89 15.21 15.41
C PRO A 139 -5.13 13.72 15.09
N GLU A 140 -6.13 13.41 14.26
CA GLU A 140 -6.42 12.05 13.81
C GLU A 140 -5.41 11.48 12.80
N VAL A 141 -4.56 12.32 12.19
CA VAL A 141 -3.54 11.88 11.24
C VAL A 141 -2.32 11.35 12.00
N PRO A 142 -1.87 10.11 11.76
CA PRO A 142 -0.74 9.56 12.49
C PRO A 142 0.56 10.37 12.31
N ARG A 143 1.24 10.67 13.42
CA ARG A 143 2.59 11.24 13.46
C ARG A 143 3.60 10.11 13.26
N ILE A 144 3.87 9.82 11.98
CA ILE A 144 4.88 8.84 11.56
C ILE A 144 6.04 9.60 10.90
N ALA A 145 7.19 9.62 11.56
CA ALA A 145 8.38 10.31 11.08
C ALA A 145 9.19 9.42 10.12
N LEU A 146 9.73 10.00 9.05
CA LEU A 146 10.67 9.32 8.16
C LEU A 146 12.08 9.52 8.70
N VAL A 147 12.84 8.45 8.92
CA VAL A 147 14.05 8.47 9.77
C VAL A 147 15.33 8.02 9.05
N ASP A 148 15.33 8.09 7.73
CA ASP A 148 16.45 7.72 6.87
C ASP A 148 16.90 8.90 5.97
N THR A 149 16.72 10.14 6.44
CA THR A 149 16.98 11.34 5.61
C THR A 149 18.41 11.85 5.75
N PHE A 150 18.89 12.00 6.98
CA PHE A 150 20.21 12.61 7.24
C PHE A 150 21.16 11.67 7.98
N GLU A 151 20.65 11.01 9.02
CA GLU A 151 21.46 10.17 9.90
C GLU A 151 21.18 8.68 9.67
N ASP A 152 21.85 7.87 10.47
CA ASP A 152 21.51 6.46 10.66
C ASP A 152 20.12 6.33 11.31
N GLU A 153 19.35 5.35 10.85
CA GLU A 153 17.95 5.18 11.21
C GLU A 153 17.72 4.98 12.71
N VAL A 154 18.66 4.36 13.42
CA VAL A 154 18.59 4.16 14.87
C VAL A 154 18.69 5.49 15.58
N ARG A 155 19.70 6.28 15.22
CA ARG A 155 19.96 7.59 15.84
C ARG A 155 18.80 8.55 15.56
N GLU A 156 18.36 8.61 14.30
CA GLU A 156 17.30 9.50 13.89
C GLU A 156 15.96 9.12 14.55
N SER A 157 15.66 7.81 14.66
CA SER A 157 14.47 7.29 15.37
C SER A 157 14.44 7.70 16.85
N VAL A 158 15.53 7.49 17.58
CA VAL A 158 15.60 7.83 19.01
C VAL A 158 15.53 9.35 19.19
N ALA A 159 16.23 10.11 18.34
CA ALA A 159 16.25 11.58 18.42
C ALA A 159 14.85 12.17 18.20
N VAL A 160 14.12 11.73 17.18
CA VAL A 160 12.75 12.21 16.93
C VAL A 160 11.78 11.74 18.02
N ALA A 161 11.92 10.52 18.54
CA ALA A 161 11.08 10.02 19.64
C ALA A 161 11.25 10.86 20.91
N LYS A 162 12.50 11.18 21.28
CA LYS A 162 12.83 12.08 22.41
C LYS A 162 12.26 13.48 22.19
N ALA A 163 12.43 14.03 20.99
CA ALA A 163 11.91 15.34 20.66
C ALA A 163 10.38 15.42 20.78
N MET A 164 9.66 14.40 20.30
CA MET A 164 8.20 14.40 20.24
C MET A 164 7.49 14.16 21.59
N GLN A 165 8.22 13.84 22.67
CA GLN A 165 7.69 13.74 24.03
C GLN A 165 6.40 12.91 24.15
N GLY A 166 6.39 11.72 23.53
CA GLY A 166 5.24 10.79 23.59
C GLY A 166 4.15 11.02 22.56
N LYS A 167 4.26 12.05 21.70
CA LYS A 167 3.32 12.29 20.59
C LYS A 167 3.63 11.50 19.32
N LEU A 168 4.82 10.92 19.21
CA LEU A 168 5.23 10.14 18.04
C LEU A 168 4.52 8.79 18.05
N GLN A 169 3.79 8.49 16.98
CA GLN A 169 3.07 7.22 16.85
C GLN A 169 3.88 6.16 16.11
N GLY A 170 4.85 6.57 15.29
CA GLY A 170 5.75 5.63 14.63
C GLY A 170 6.92 6.29 13.90
N VAL A 171 7.81 5.44 13.43
CA VAL A 171 8.88 5.77 12.49
C VAL A 171 8.71 4.96 11.21
N ARG A 172 9.04 5.53 10.06
CA ARG A 172 9.06 4.87 8.77
C ARG A 172 10.49 4.74 8.30
N LEU A 173 10.88 3.52 7.96
CA LEU A 173 12.17 3.19 7.35
C LEU A 173 11.96 3.06 5.84
N ASP A 174 12.63 3.89 5.04
CA ASP A 174 12.62 3.85 3.57
C ASP A 174 14.04 3.76 2.98
N THR A 175 14.96 3.16 3.76
CA THR A 175 16.41 3.14 3.52
C THR A 175 16.75 2.89 2.04
N PRO A 176 17.57 3.75 1.42
CA PRO A 176 17.90 3.63 0.00
C PRO A 176 18.72 2.37 -0.30
N SER A 177 18.68 1.92 -1.55
CA SER A 177 19.42 0.72 -2.01
C SER A 177 20.92 0.80 -1.78
N GLU A 178 21.48 1.99 -1.93
CA GLU A 178 22.89 2.33 -1.78
C GLU A 178 23.35 2.17 -0.33
N ARG A 179 22.42 2.21 0.62
CA ARG A 179 22.64 1.91 2.05
C ARG A 179 22.19 0.50 2.46
N GLY A 180 21.85 -0.35 1.49
CA GLY A 180 21.50 -1.76 1.74
C GLY A 180 20.01 -2.04 1.89
N ARG A 181 19.13 -1.04 1.67
CA ARG A 181 17.67 -1.12 1.89
C ARG A 181 17.30 -1.38 3.35
N VAL A 182 15.99 -1.34 3.63
CA VAL A 182 15.48 -1.80 4.92
C VAL A 182 15.72 -3.31 5.05
N THR A 183 16.36 -3.73 6.14
CA THR A 183 16.66 -5.13 6.48
C THR A 183 15.97 -5.54 7.79
N ALA A 184 15.83 -6.85 8.01
CA ALA A 184 15.25 -7.38 9.24
C ALA A 184 16.09 -7.02 10.48
N ASP A 185 17.41 -7.00 10.35
CA ASP A 185 18.32 -6.67 11.45
C ASP A 185 18.28 -5.19 11.79
N LEU A 186 18.20 -4.29 10.79
CA LEU A 186 17.99 -2.86 11.02
C LEU A 186 16.71 -2.59 11.82
N VAL A 187 15.61 -3.26 11.46
CA VAL A 187 14.33 -3.11 12.17
C VAL A 187 14.44 -3.58 13.63
N LYS A 188 15.11 -4.70 13.88
CA LYS A 188 15.35 -5.20 15.24
C LYS A 188 16.22 -4.23 16.04
N GLU A 189 17.23 -3.66 15.41
CA GLU A 189 18.11 -2.68 16.05
C GLU A 189 17.36 -1.41 16.42
N VAL A 190 16.60 -0.82 15.48
CA VAL A 190 15.73 0.34 15.73
C VAL A 190 14.76 0.06 16.88
N ARG A 191 14.10 -1.12 16.87
CA ARG A 191 13.20 -1.52 17.96
C ARG A 191 13.91 -1.59 19.31
N ALA A 192 15.06 -2.26 19.36
CA ALA A 192 15.82 -2.44 20.60
C ALA A 192 16.24 -1.10 21.22
N TRP A 193 16.68 -0.14 20.40
CA TRP A 193 17.07 1.19 20.85
C TRP A 193 15.88 2.04 21.29
N LEU A 194 14.77 2.01 20.54
CA LEU A 194 13.54 2.66 20.98
C LEU A 194 13.06 2.09 22.32
N ASP A 195 13.12 0.78 22.51
CA ASP A 195 12.70 0.13 23.75
C ASP A 195 13.61 0.46 24.94
N LEU A 196 14.93 0.49 24.71
CA LEU A 196 15.93 0.87 25.70
C LEU A 196 15.72 2.29 26.21
N GLU A 197 15.30 3.19 25.32
CA GLU A 197 15.01 4.60 25.61
C GLU A 197 13.56 4.83 26.09
N GLY A 198 12.77 3.76 26.27
CA GLY A 198 11.43 3.81 26.83
C GLY A 198 10.29 4.06 25.83
N PHE A 199 10.56 4.07 24.53
CA PHE A 199 9.60 4.35 23.44
C PHE A 199 8.95 3.08 22.86
N LYS A 200 8.49 2.17 23.72
CA LYS A 200 7.94 0.86 23.33
C LYS A 200 6.69 0.94 22.45
N GLU A 201 5.93 2.02 22.58
CA GLU A 201 4.67 2.24 21.84
C GLU A 201 4.89 2.78 20.41
N VAL A 202 6.10 3.27 20.08
CA VAL A 202 6.40 3.85 18.77
C VAL A 202 6.44 2.76 17.71
N LYS A 203 5.51 2.75 16.77
CA LYS A 203 5.43 1.71 15.72
C LYS A 203 6.54 1.83 14.67
N ILE A 204 6.87 0.74 13.99
CA ILE A 204 7.82 0.70 12.86
C ILE A 204 7.07 0.38 11.57
N VAL A 205 7.12 1.31 10.62
CA VAL A 205 6.62 1.13 9.25
C VAL A 205 7.82 0.85 8.34
N ALA A 206 7.78 -0.25 7.59
CA ALA A 206 8.82 -0.59 6.63
C ALA A 206 8.33 -0.34 5.19
N SER A 207 9.10 0.43 4.42
CA SER A 207 8.83 0.71 3.00
C SER A 207 10.09 0.50 2.14
N GLY A 208 9.93 0.59 0.82
CA GLY A 208 11.07 0.51 -0.12
C GLY A 208 11.30 -0.88 -0.72
N GLY A 209 10.63 -1.13 -1.85
CA GLY A 209 10.85 -2.33 -2.67
C GLY A 209 10.44 -3.66 -2.03
N PHE A 210 9.45 -3.63 -1.12
CA PHE A 210 8.90 -4.87 -0.55
C PHE A 210 8.11 -5.67 -1.58
N ASN A 211 8.21 -6.99 -1.46
CA ASN A 211 7.48 -8.00 -2.21
C ASN A 211 7.16 -9.17 -1.25
N PRO A 212 6.35 -10.17 -1.63
CA PRO A 212 5.96 -11.26 -0.74
C PRO A 212 7.14 -12.05 -0.17
N GLU A 213 8.22 -12.22 -0.93
CA GLU A 213 9.43 -12.91 -0.47
C GLU A 213 10.14 -12.13 0.65
N ARG A 214 10.38 -10.83 0.45
CA ARG A 214 10.99 -9.95 1.46
C ARG A 214 10.11 -9.83 2.70
N ILE A 215 8.78 -9.74 2.53
CA ILE A 215 7.85 -9.74 3.66
C ILE A 215 7.99 -11.05 4.46
N ARG A 216 7.91 -12.22 3.81
CA ARG A 216 8.10 -13.52 4.46
C ARG A 216 9.46 -13.64 5.16
N HIS A 217 10.52 -13.10 4.56
CA HIS A 217 11.83 -13.06 5.19
C HIS A 217 11.78 -12.30 6.52
N PHE A 218 11.19 -11.11 6.56
CA PHE A 218 11.05 -10.31 7.79
C PHE A 218 10.23 -11.04 8.86
N ILE A 219 9.12 -11.67 8.46
CA ILE A 219 8.32 -12.51 9.37
C ILE A 219 9.15 -13.67 9.94
N SER A 220 9.88 -14.40 9.09
CA SER A 220 10.72 -15.53 9.50
C SER A 220 11.82 -15.12 10.48
N GLN A 221 12.35 -13.91 10.29
CA GLN A 221 13.37 -13.32 11.15
C GLN A 221 12.79 -12.72 12.44
N ARG A 222 11.46 -12.73 12.61
CA ARG A 222 10.74 -12.08 13.71
C ARG A 222 11.11 -10.59 13.84
N ALA A 223 11.26 -9.92 12.69
CA ALA A 223 11.51 -8.49 12.66
C ALA A 223 10.24 -7.75 13.14
N PRO A 224 10.34 -6.86 14.15
CA PRO A 224 9.20 -6.16 14.74
C PRO A 224 8.72 -5.01 13.83
N VAL A 225 8.08 -5.36 12.71
CA VAL A 225 7.39 -4.42 11.81
C VAL A 225 5.92 -4.35 12.19
N ASP A 226 5.36 -3.14 12.25
CA ASP A 226 3.95 -2.92 12.52
C ASP A 226 3.12 -2.72 11.25
N ILE A 227 3.73 -2.21 10.18
CA ILE A 227 3.06 -1.94 8.90
C ILE A 227 4.07 -2.10 7.76
N PHE A 228 3.68 -2.79 6.67
CA PHE A 228 4.42 -2.77 5.41
C PHE A 228 3.77 -1.79 4.43
N ALA A 229 4.56 -0.94 3.79
CA ALA A 229 4.11 -0.11 2.67
C ALA A 229 4.72 -0.63 1.36
N VAL A 230 3.86 -1.13 0.47
CA VAL A 230 4.25 -1.81 -0.77
C VAL A 230 3.86 -0.95 -1.98
N GLY A 231 4.83 -0.71 -2.86
CA GLY A 231 4.66 0.13 -4.05
C GLY A 231 4.69 -0.69 -5.34
N SER A 232 5.86 -0.70 -5.99
CA SER A 232 6.08 -1.24 -7.33
C SER A 232 5.62 -2.68 -7.51
N TYR A 233 5.78 -3.55 -6.51
CA TYR A 233 5.31 -4.95 -6.63
C TYR A 233 3.81 -5.05 -6.97
N ILE A 234 2.99 -4.19 -6.38
CA ILE A 234 1.55 -4.17 -6.64
C ILE A 234 1.28 -3.43 -7.94
N SER A 235 1.81 -2.21 -8.12
CA SER A 235 1.48 -1.38 -9.27
C SER A 235 1.96 -1.94 -10.60
N ASP A 236 3.08 -2.68 -10.60
CA ASP A 236 3.75 -3.20 -11.79
C ASP A 236 3.30 -4.64 -12.09
N ALA A 237 2.32 -5.16 -11.33
CA ALA A 237 1.80 -6.51 -11.52
C ALA A 237 1.30 -6.70 -12.96
N ALA A 238 1.67 -7.83 -13.55
CA ALA A 238 1.23 -8.19 -14.89
C ALA A 238 -0.30 -8.38 -14.91
N PRO A 239 -0.98 -7.92 -15.97
CA PRO A 239 -2.39 -8.20 -16.16
C PRO A 239 -2.64 -9.71 -16.34
N ILE A 240 -3.81 -10.18 -15.94
CA ILE A 240 -4.25 -11.55 -16.18
C ILE A 240 -4.91 -11.64 -17.57
N ASP A 241 -4.45 -12.57 -18.40
CA ASP A 241 -4.94 -12.76 -19.78
C ASP A 241 -6.35 -13.38 -19.83
N PHE A 242 -7.38 -12.55 -19.62
CA PHE A 242 -8.77 -12.93 -19.84
C PHE A 242 -9.11 -13.01 -21.33
N THR A 243 -9.96 -13.97 -21.70
CA THR A 243 -10.54 -14.11 -23.04
C THR A 243 -12.06 -14.20 -22.96
N ALA A 244 -12.73 -13.65 -23.97
CA ALA A 244 -14.17 -13.80 -24.17
C ALA A 244 -14.49 -15.05 -25.01
#